data_AF-A0A537RQ17-F1
#
_entry.id   AF-A0A537RQ17-F1
#
_cell.length_a   1.000
_cell.length_b   1.000
_cell.length_c   1.000
_cell.angle_alpha   90.00
_cell.angle_beta   90.00
_cell.angle_gamma   90.00
#
_symmetry.space_group_name_H-M   'P 1'
#
loop_
_entity.id
_entity.type
_entity.pdbx_description
1 polymer ?
#
loop_
_entity_poly.entity_id
_entity_poly.type
_entity_poly.pdbx_seq_one_letter_code
_entity_poly.pdbx_strand_id
1 'polypeptide(L)'
;MLASARAIAAALAMASVSFAAVAQVVPPGAQIVPPSDQPGRERERFERLPAPLAQPGGPAISVPGIEAPPGAAETKLVIRQIRILGATVFTAAQLAEVYADLLGKTVTLQAVYDLAQRITAKYGGDGYVLSRAIVPVQELDPNGAV
;
A
#
# COMPACT_ATOMS: atom_id res chain seq x y z
N MET A 1 65.79 -51.72 68.01
CA MET A 1 66.11 -53.16 68.15
C MET A 1 64.99 -53.92 67.48
N LEU A 2 65.14 -54.79 66.51
CA LEU A 2 66.27 -55.34 65.76
C LEU A 2 65.60 -56.20 64.68
N ALA A 3 66.11 -56.18 63.45
CA ALA A 3 66.26 -57.33 62.54
C ALA A 3 64.98 -58.13 62.14
N SER A 4 64.85 -58.71 60.94
CA SER A 4 65.79 -58.95 59.86
C SER A 4 65.01 -59.37 58.61
N ALA A 5 65.49 -58.87 57.48
CA ALA A 5 65.19 -59.36 56.15
C ALA A 5 65.64 -60.81 55.93
N ARG A 6 65.00 -61.49 54.98
CA ARG A 6 65.56 -62.39 53.93
C ARG A 6 64.42 -63.16 53.24
N ALA A 7 64.35 -63.44 51.94
CA ALA A 7 65.10 -63.05 50.75
C ALA A 7 64.48 -63.78 49.52
N ILE A 8 64.51 -63.15 48.33
CA ILE A 8 64.66 -63.76 46.97
C ILE A 8 63.41 -64.50 46.43
N ALA A 9 62.95 -64.39 45.18
CA ALA A 9 63.42 -63.72 43.96
C ALA A 9 62.24 -63.56 42.99
N ALA A 10 62.38 -62.55 42.12
CA ALA A 10 62.04 -62.55 40.70
C ALA A 10 60.71 -63.19 40.24
N ALA A 11 59.83 -62.38 39.66
CA ALA A 11 59.71 -62.33 38.20
C ALA A 11 58.69 -61.27 37.77
N LEU A 12 59.25 -60.27 37.10
CA LEU A 12 58.70 -59.37 36.11
C LEU A 12 57.39 -59.85 35.41
N ALA A 13 56.31 -59.09 35.57
CA ALA A 13 55.28 -58.90 34.53
C ALA A 13 54.43 -57.64 34.85
N MET A 14 54.91 -56.48 34.40
CA MET A 14 54.10 -55.26 34.35
C MET A 14 53.03 -55.43 33.26
N ALA A 15 51.76 -55.53 33.65
CA ALA A 15 50.63 -55.31 32.76
C ALA A 15 49.94 -54.00 33.18
N SER A 16 50.51 -52.88 32.74
CA SER A 16 49.87 -51.57 32.81
C SER A 16 48.72 -51.55 31.80
N VAL A 17 47.49 -51.71 32.26
CA VAL A 17 46.29 -51.50 31.43
C VAL A 17 46.05 -49.99 31.35
N SER A 18 46.56 -49.36 30.30
CA SER A 18 46.27 -47.97 29.98
C SER A 18 44.86 -47.85 29.39
N PHE A 19 43.97 -47.14 30.09
CA PHE A 19 42.65 -46.76 29.60
C PHE A 19 42.79 -45.69 28.52
N ALA A 20 42.61 -46.05 27.25
CA ALA A 20 42.64 -45.09 26.15
C ALA A 20 41.28 -44.38 26.04
N ALA A 21 41.27 -43.06 26.27
CA ALA A 21 40.12 -42.21 25.99
C ALA A 21 39.88 -42.13 24.47
N VAL A 22 38.73 -42.64 24.00
CA VAL A 22 38.30 -42.46 22.61
C VAL A 22 37.62 -41.10 22.44
N ALA A 23 38.35 -40.16 21.85
CA ALA A 23 37.74 -38.95 21.30
C ALA A 23 36.95 -39.34 20.04
N GLN A 24 35.62 -39.18 20.06
CA GLN A 24 34.83 -39.38 18.85
C GLN A 24 35.06 -38.20 17.89
N VAL A 25 35.72 -38.49 16.77
CA VAL A 25 35.89 -37.56 15.65
C VAL A 25 34.55 -37.47 14.92
N VAL A 26 33.87 -36.33 15.01
CA VAL A 26 32.76 -36.03 14.11
C VAL A 26 33.35 -35.91 12.70
N PRO A 27 32.92 -36.72 11.72
CA PRO A 27 33.48 -36.67 10.38
C PRO A 27 33.22 -35.29 9.75
N PRO A 28 34.22 -34.70 9.06
CA PRO A 28 34.06 -33.45 8.33
C PRO A 28 33.13 -33.69 7.15
N GLY A 29 31.83 -33.48 7.35
CA GLY A 29 30.80 -33.78 6.35
C GLY A 29 29.38 -33.92 6.90
N ALA A 30 29.19 -33.97 8.22
CA ALA A 30 27.86 -34.10 8.83
C ALA A 30 26.99 -32.82 8.78
N GLN A 31 27.47 -31.73 8.17
CA GLN A 31 26.70 -30.50 8.02
C GLN A 31 26.25 -30.34 6.57
N ILE A 32 25.21 -31.11 6.19
CA ILE A 32 24.49 -30.90 4.94
C ILE A 32 23.65 -29.64 5.13
N VAL A 33 24.23 -28.48 4.82
CA VAL A 33 23.49 -27.23 4.73
C VAL A 33 22.51 -27.40 3.56
N PRO A 34 21.19 -27.27 3.79
CA PRO A 34 20.21 -27.33 2.72
C PRO A 34 20.61 -26.38 1.60
N PRO A 35 20.42 -26.76 0.33
CA PRO A 35 20.88 -25.96 -0.81
C PRO A 35 20.36 -24.50 -0.76
N SER A 36 19.25 -24.22 -0.08
CA SER A 36 18.68 -22.89 0.16
C SER A 36 19.55 -21.93 0.98
N ASP A 37 20.51 -22.46 1.74
CA ASP A 37 21.31 -21.72 2.75
C ASP A 37 22.81 -21.68 2.41
N GLN A 38 23.16 -22.03 1.17
CA GLN A 38 24.54 -21.95 0.65
C GLN A 38 24.93 -20.48 0.36
N PRO A 39 26.08 -19.98 0.87
CA PRO A 39 26.59 -18.65 0.56
C PRO A 39 26.82 -18.45 -0.95
N GLY A 40 26.40 -17.33 -1.51
CA GLY A 40 26.59 -17.00 -2.94
C GLY A 40 25.39 -17.28 -3.85
N ARG A 41 24.32 -17.91 -3.33
CA ARG A 41 23.07 -18.16 -4.08
C ARG A 41 22.02 -17.08 -3.87
N GLU A 42 22.38 -15.95 -3.28
CA GLU A 42 21.46 -14.82 -3.07
C GLU A 42 20.98 -14.27 -4.40
N ARG A 43 21.83 -14.29 -5.45
CA ARG A 43 21.49 -13.83 -6.81
C ARG A 43 20.37 -14.63 -7.48
N GLU A 44 20.29 -15.93 -7.21
CA GLU A 44 19.22 -16.81 -7.71
C GLU A 44 17.89 -16.54 -7.01
N ARG A 45 17.93 -16.03 -5.77
CA ARG A 45 16.73 -15.67 -4.99
C ARG A 45 16.08 -14.36 -5.46
N PHE A 46 16.82 -13.51 -6.16
CA PHE A 46 16.33 -12.24 -6.71
C PHE A 46 16.02 -12.33 -8.22
N GLU A 47 15.63 -13.49 -8.73
CA GLU A 47 14.95 -13.54 -10.02
C GLU A 47 13.76 -12.58 -10.00
N ARG A 48 13.70 -11.69 -11.00
CA ARG A 48 12.68 -10.65 -11.08
C ARG A 48 11.30 -11.30 -11.02
N LEU A 49 10.46 -10.86 -10.09
CA LEU A 49 9.07 -11.27 -10.08
C LEU A 49 8.45 -11.02 -11.47
N PRO A 50 7.62 -11.94 -11.98
CA PRO A 50 6.92 -11.73 -13.24
C PRO A 50 6.11 -10.42 -13.16
N ALA A 51 6.12 -9.65 -14.25
CA ALA A 51 5.34 -8.43 -14.32
C ALA A 51 3.85 -8.75 -14.13
N PRO A 52 3.08 -7.87 -13.45
CA PRO A 52 1.63 -8.03 -13.34
C PRO A 52 1.00 -8.22 -14.72
N LEU A 53 0.28 -9.33 -14.90
CA LEU A 53 -0.46 -9.62 -16.13
C LEU A 53 -1.75 -8.77 -16.24
N ALA A 54 -2.18 -8.16 -15.13
CA ALA A 54 -3.34 -7.31 -15.09
C ALA A 54 -3.07 -6.01 -15.85
N GLN A 55 -3.71 -5.85 -16.99
CA GLN A 55 -3.87 -4.56 -17.65
C GLN A 55 -5.17 -3.94 -17.12
N PRO A 56 -5.17 -2.66 -16.69
CA PRO A 56 -6.40 -1.93 -16.46
C PRO A 56 -7.20 -1.94 -17.77
N GLY A 57 -8.21 -2.80 -17.85
CA GLY A 57 -8.85 -3.18 -19.10
C GLY A 57 -10.35 -3.18 -18.92
N GLY A 58 -10.98 -2.08 -19.31
CA GLY A 58 -12.42 -1.94 -19.38
C GLY A 58 -12.76 -0.71 -20.21
N PRO A 59 -13.93 -0.67 -20.89
CA PRO A 59 -14.38 0.53 -21.54
C PRO A 59 -14.43 1.68 -20.52
N ALA A 60 -13.91 2.84 -20.91
CA ALA A 60 -14.01 4.04 -20.09
C ALA A 60 -15.49 4.35 -19.86
N ILE A 61 -15.93 4.24 -18.61
CA ILE A 61 -17.29 4.64 -18.25
C ILE A 61 -17.30 6.16 -18.19
N SER A 62 -17.85 6.78 -19.23
CA SER A 62 -18.14 8.22 -19.22
C SER A 62 -19.43 8.46 -18.46
N VAL A 63 -19.33 9.24 -17.38
CA VAL A 63 -20.49 9.69 -16.62
C VAL A 63 -20.83 11.11 -17.10
N PRO A 64 -22.05 11.35 -17.62
CA PRO A 64 -22.47 12.68 -18.05
C PRO A 64 -22.34 13.72 -16.92
N GLY A 65 -21.96 14.95 -17.26
CA GLY A 65 -21.93 16.06 -16.32
C GLY A 65 -20.67 16.16 -15.44
N ILE A 66 -19.63 15.34 -15.72
CA ILE A 66 -18.31 15.50 -15.11
C ILE A 66 -17.45 16.51 -15.88
N GLU A 67 -17.52 16.48 -17.20
CA GLU A 67 -16.75 17.36 -18.08
C GLU A 67 -17.60 18.54 -18.55
N ALA A 68 -16.97 19.71 -18.58
CA ALA A 68 -17.61 20.92 -19.08
C ALA A 68 -17.77 20.84 -20.61
N PRO A 69 -18.92 21.28 -21.17
CA PRO A 69 -19.12 21.31 -22.61
C PRO A 69 -18.22 22.38 -23.26
N PRO A 70 -17.95 22.26 -24.58
CA PRO A 70 -17.29 23.33 -25.33
C PRO A 70 -18.04 24.66 -25.16
N GLY A 71 -17.32 25.77 -24.98
CA GLY A 71 -17.93 27.09 -24.78
C GLY A 71 -18.27 27.43 -23.31
N ALA A 72 -17.97 26.54 -22.36
CA ALA A 72 -18.28 26.76 -20.96
C ALA A 72 -17.49 27.92 -20.32
N ALA A 73 -16.29 28.23 -20.83
CA ALA A 73 -15.48 29.35 -20.34
C ALA A 73 -16.05 30.71 -20.78
N GLU A 74 -16.75 30.74 -21.91
CA GLU A 74 -17.30 31.94 -22.54
C GLU A 74 -18.73 32.22 -22.06
N THR A 75 -19.46 31.17 -21.68
CA THR A 75 -20.84 31.27 -21.19
C THR A 75 -20.86 31.85 -19.79
N LYS A 76 -21.50 33.02 -19.60
CA LYS A 76 -21.60 33.73 -18.31
C LYS A 76 -22.97 33.56 -17.67
N LEU A 77 -22.97 33.36 -16.35
CA LEU A 77 -24.15 33.09 -15.54
C LEU A 77 -24.10 33.92 -14.25
N VAL A 78 -25.25 34.36 -13.76
CA VAL A 78 -25.36 34.94 -12.41
C VAL A 78 -25.88 33.88 -11.45
N ILE A 79 -25.06 33.48 -10.47
CA ILE A 79 -25.45 32.44 -9.52
C ILE A 79 -26.34 33.03 -8.43
N ARG A 80 -27.64 32.79 -8.53
CA ARG A 80 -28.62 33.19 -7.50
C ARG A 80 -28.71 32.17 -6.37
N GLN A 81 -28.66 30.89 -6.73
CA GLN A 81 -28.82 29.78 -5.81
C GLN A 81 -28.12 28.55 -6.37
N ILE A 82 -27.54 27.74 -5.49
CA ILE A 82 -27.02 26.41 -5.82
C ILE A 82 -27.80 25.39 -4.98
N ARG A 83 -28.33 24.36 -5.63
CA ARG A 83 -28.97 23.22 -4.96
C ARG A 83 -28.13 21.98 -5.19
N ILE A 84 -27.67 21.38 -4.11
CA ILE A 84 -26.96 20.11 -4.15
C ILE A 84 -27.95 19.02 -3.72
N LEU A 85 -28.15 18.04 -4.58
CA LEU A 85 -29.05 16.91 -4.35
C LEU A 85 -28.23 15.65 -4.08
N GLY A 86 -28.79 14.70 -3.32
CA GLY A 86 -28.16 13.40 -3.05
C GLY A 86 -26.99 13.43 -2.03
N ALA A 87 -26.72 14.58 -1.41
CA ALA A 87 -25.74 14.66 -0.33
C ALA A 87 -26.32 14.05 0.96
N THR A 88 -25.68 13.01 1.48
CA THR A 88 -26.07 12.33 2.73
C THR A 88 -25.02 12.47 3.84
N VAL A 89 -23.75 12.70 3.48
CA VAL A 89 -22.63 12.78 4.41
C VAL A 89 -22.42 14.19 4.94
N PHE A 90 -22.43 15.20 4.06
CA PHE A 90 -22.28 16.60 4.45
C PHE A 90 -23.62 17.30 4.53
N THR A 91 -23.76 18.15 5.54
CA THR A 91 -24.90 19.05 5.68
C THR A 91 -24.91 20.13 4.60
N ALA A 92 -26.08 20.73 4.35
CA ALA A 92 -26.20 21.84 3.42
C ALA A 92 -25.29 23.03 3.79
N ALA A 93 -25.12 23.32 5.08
CA ALA A 93 -24.24 24.38 5.57
C ALA A 93 -22.76 24.11 5.24
N GLN A 94 -22.28 22.89 5.49
CA GLN A 94 -20.90 22.49 5.17
C GLN A 94 -20.61 22.54 3.68
N LEU A 95 -21.60 22.22 2.83
CA LEU A 95 -21.43 22.35 1.38
C LEU A 95 -21.54 23.80 0.91
N ALA A 96 -22.33 24.63 1.59
CA ALA A 96 -22.45 26.06 1.28
C ALA A 96 -21.12 26.80 1.40
N GLU A 97 -20.27 26.43 2.35
CA GLU A 97 -18.92 26.98 2.48
C GLU A 97 -18.06 26.79 1.21
N VAL A 98 -18.31 25.75 0.41
CA VAL A 98 -17.54 25.42 -0.80
C VAL A 98 -17.91 26.31 -2.01
N TYR A 99 -19.11 26.90 -2.00
CA TYR A 99 -19.62 27.72 -3.10
C TYR A 99 -20.08 29.13 -2.69
N ALA A 100 -19.96 29.51 -1.42
CA ALA A 100 -20.39 30.80 -0.91
C ALA A 100 -19.76 31.97 -1.69
N ASP A 101 -18.53 31.78 -2.18
CA ASP A 101 -17.79 32.74 -2.98
C ASP A 101 -18.40 32.98 -4.38
N LEU A 102 -19.27 32.09 -4.87
CA LEU A 102 -19.89 32.20 -6.19
C LEU A 102 -21.26 32.89 -6.15
N LEU A 103 -21.93 32.90 -4.99
CA LEU A 103 -23.28 33.45 -4.86
C LEU A 103 -23.30 34.96 -5.14
N GLY A 104 -24.29 35.40 -5.92
CA GLY A 104 -24.48 36.79 -6.32
C GLY A 104 -23.48 37.31 -7.34
N LYS A 105 -22.56 36.47 -7.84
CA LYS A 105 -21.54 36.86 -8.82
C LYS A 105 -21.86 36.38 -10.22
N THR A 106 -21.35 37.12 -11.19
CA THR A 106 -21.25 36.67 -12.58
C THR A 106 -20.05 35.75 -12.71
N VAL A 107 -20.29 34.48 -13.00
CA VAL A 107 -19.27 33.43 -13.18
C VAL A 107 -19.42 32.76 -14.54
N THR A 108 -18.41 32.01 -14.96
CA THR A 108 -18.49 31.20 -16.18
C THR A 108 -19.21 29.88 -15.89
N LEU A 109 -19.80 29.25 -16.92
CA LEU A 109 -20.31 27.89 -16.79
C LEU A 109 -19.19 26.93 -16.35
N GLN A 110 -17.96 27.16 -16.80
CA GLN A 110 -16.77 26.43 -16.34
C GLN A 110 -16.63 26.45 -14.81
N ALA A 111 -16.88 27.59 -14.15
CA ALA A 111 -16.78 27.69 -12.69
C ALA A 111 -17.81 26.80 -11.95
N VAL A 112 -18.94 26.48 -12.58
CA VAL A 112 -19.94 25.54 -12.04
C VAL A 112 -19.41 24.10 -12.09
N TYR A 113 -18.73 23.73 -13.18
CA TYR A 113 -18.05 22.43 -13.28
C TYR A 113 -16.86 22.35 -12.31
N ASP A 114 -16.10 23.42 -12.16
CA ASP A 114 -15.02 23.51 -11.18
C ASP A 114 -15.55 23.33 -9.76
N LEU A 115 -16.71 23.92 -9.44
CA LEU A 115 -17.39 23.67 -8.16
C LEU A 115 -17.74 22.19 -7.96
N ALA A 116 -18.28 21.51 -8.98
CA ALA A 116 -18.55 20.07 -8.89
C ALA A 116 -17.26 19.27 -8.63
N GLN A 117 -16.14 19.68 -9.23
CA GLN A 117 -14.83 19.10 -8.92
C GLN A 117 -14.38 19.39 -7.49
N ARG A 118 -14.57 20.61 -6.97
CA ARG A 118 -14.25 20.95 -5.56
C ARG A 118 -15.06 20.11 -4.57
N ILE A 119 -16.36 19.93 -4.82
CA ILE A 119 -17.22 19.07 -3.99
C ILE A 119 -16.72 17.62 -4.06
N THR A 120 -16.42 17.12 -5.26
CA THR A 120 -15.87 15.78 -5.45
C THR A 120 -14.54 15.60 -4.70
N ALA A 121 -13.64 16.58 -4.78
CA ALA A 121 -12.37 16.58 -4.06
C ALA A 121 -12.57 16.60 -2.55
N LYS A 122 -13.57 17.34 -2.04
CA LYS A 122 -13.93 17.31 -0.62
C LYS A 122 -14.37 15.91 -0.18
N TYR A 123 -15.27 15.26 -0.92
CA TYR A 123 -15.66 13.88 -0.62
C TYR A 123 -14.46 12.92 -0.68
N GLY A 124 -13.60 13.05 -1.69
CA GLY A 124 -12.39 12.23 -1.82
C GLY A 124 -11.40 12.42 -0.68
N GLY A 125 -11.18 13.67 -0.23
CA GLY A 125 -10.31 14.01 0.88
C GLY A 125 -10.78 13.43 2.22
N ASP A 126 -12.09 13.26 2.39
CA ASP A 126 -12.71 12.68 3.59
C ASP A 126 -12.94 11.16 3.46
N GLY A 127 -12.36 10.50 2.45
CA GLY A 127 -12.36 9.04 2.28
C GLY A 127 -13.45 8.46 1.36
N TYR A 128 -14.34 9.29 0.81
CA TYR A 128 -15.44 8.87 -0.06
C TYR A 128 -15.03 8.88 -1.55
N VAL A 129 -13.99 8.11 -1.90
CA VAL A 129 -13.33 8.15 -3.22
C VAL A 129 -14.21 7.81 -4.43
N LEU A 130 -15.34 7.11 -4.19
CA LEU A 130 -16.32 6.75 -5.20
C LEU A 130 -17.45 7.79 -5.35
N SER A 131 -17.51 8.79 -4.48
CA SER A 131 -18.52 9.85 -4.57
C SER A 131 -18.12 10.88 -5.64
N ARG A 132 -19.10 11.30 -6.44
CA ARG A 132 -18.92 12.29 -7.50
C ARG A 132 -20.07 13.28 -7.50
N ALA A 133 -19.74 14.57 -7.62
CA ALA A 133 -20.71 15.59 -7.95
C ALA A 133 -20.70 15.80 -9.48
N ILE A 134 -21.88 15.91 -10.07
CA ILE A 134 -22.08 16.12 -11.50
C ILE A 134 -22.98 17.32 -11.72
N VAL A 135 -22.78 18.02 -12.84
CA VAL A 135 -23.68 19.09 -13.29
C VAL A 135 -24.67 18.49 -14.29
N PRO A 136 -25.97 18.39 -13.95
CA PRO A 136 -26.96 17.84 -14.87
C PRO A 136 -27.19 18.78 -16.05
N VAL A 137 -27.60 18.20 -17.18
CA VAL A 137 -28.05 18.98 -18.35
C VAL A 137 -29.32 19.73 -17.97
N GLN A 138 -29.33 21.03 -18.21
CA GLN A 138 -30.47 21.92 -17.96
C GLN A 138 -30.48 23.03 -19.02
N GLU A 139 -31.66 23.55 -19.33
CA GLU A 139 -31.79 24.71 -20.20
C GLU A 139 -31.47 25.98 -19.41
N LEU A 140 -30.81 26.95 -20.05
CA LEU A 140 -30.44 28.22 -19.42
C LEU A 140 -31.20 29.35 -20.11
N ASP A 141 -32.01 30.07 -19.34
CA ASP A 141 -32.67 31.30 -19.76
C ASP A 141 -32.04 32.52 -19.05
N PRO A 142 -32.45 33.76 -19.38
CA PRO A 142 -31.97 34.96 -18.71
C PRO A 142 -32.30 35.04 -17.21
N ASN A 143 -33.29 34.27 -16.74
CA ASN A 143 -33.73 34.24 -15.34
C ASN A 143 -33.00 33.17 -14.52
N GLY A 144 -32.44 32.15 -15.15
CA GLY A 144 -31.66 31.09 -14.53
C GLY A 144 -31.72 29.76 -15.29
N ALA A 145 -31.41 28.67 -14.59
CA ALA A 145 -31.69 27.34 -15.09
C ALA A 145 -33.20 27.06 -15.01
N VAL A 146 -33.76 26.52 -16.11
CA VAL A 146 -35.19 26.21 -16.26
C VAL A 146 -35.43 24.71 -16.10
#